data_AF-A0A2D4PJ56-F1
#
_entry.id   AF-A0A2D4PJ56-F1
#
_cell.length_a   1.000
_cell.length_b   1.000
_cell.length_c   1.000
_cell.angle_alpha   90.00
_cell.angle_beta   90.00
_cell.angle_gamma   90.00
#
_symmetry.space_group_name_H-M   'P 1'
#
loop_
_entity.id
_entity.type
_entity.pdbx_description
1 polymer ?
#
loop_
_entity_poly.entity_id
_entity_poly.type
_entity_poly.pdbx_seq_one_letter_code
_entity_poly.pdbx_strand_id
1 'polypeptide(L)'
;ETTKIRESICGIDTNKKRGVALYIRDTITAKQIFADDDGRILMVEIIDNNKTLLIAIYAPNDNQEDFYRKLHMKIIELDYANICMMGDLNGIVNDKLDYKSQ
;
A
#
# COMPACT_ATOMS: atom_id res chain seq x y z
N GLU A 1 -18.04 -14.11 16.66
CA GLU A 1 -17.06 -14.89 15.88
C GLU A 1 -15.75 -14.13 15.80
N THR A 2 -14.69 -14.66 16.41
CA THR A 2 -13.35 -14.09 16.30
C THR A 2 -12.78 -14.52 14.95
N THR A 3 -12.78 -13.61 13.96
CA THR A 3 -12.13 -13.88 12.67
C THR A 3 -10.64 -14.11 12.95
N LYS A 4 -10.15 -15.35 12.75
CA LYS A 4 -8.72 -15.67 12.84
C LYS A 4 -8.01 -15.00 11.66
N ILE A 5 -7.24 -13.96 11.96
CA ILE A 5 -6.28 -13.38 11.03
C ILE A 5 -5.01 -14.21 11.14
N ARG A 6 -4.52 -14.80 10.05
CA ARG A 6 -3.38 -15.73 10.09
C ARG A 6 -2.20 -15.35 9.23
N GLU A 7 -2.37 -14.54 8.19
CA GLU A 7 -1.25 -14.11 7.35
C GLU A 7 -1.12 -12.58 7.36
N SER A 8 0.04 -12.13 7.85
CA SER A 8 0.48 -10.75 7.78
C SER A 8 1.63 -10.65 6.79
N ILE A 9 1.46 -9.83 5.75
CA ILE A 9 2.55 -9.49 4.84
C ILE A 9 3.07 -8.12 5.26
N CYS A 10 4.38 -8.01 5.45
CA CYS A 10 5.02 -6.79 5.96
C CYS A 10 6.11 -6.31 5.00
N GLY A 11 6.04 -5.03 4.63
CA GLY A 11 7.19 -4.29 4.10
C GLY A 11 7.80 -3.50 5.25
N ILE A 12 9.05 -3.78 5.63
CA ILE A 12 9.73 -3.16 6.77
C ILE A 12 11.05 -2.56 6.28
N ASP A 13 11.33 -1.33 6.69
CA ASP A 13 12.61 -0.69 6.39
C ASP A 13 13.78 -1.40 7.08
N THR A 14 14.95 -1.40 6.45
CA THR A 14 16.19 -2.01 6.96
C THR A 14 16.56 -1.64 8.41
N ASN A 15 16.19 -0.44 8.87
CA ASN A 15 16.41 0.09 10.22
C ASN A 15 15.18 -0.03 11.14
N LYS A 16 14.10 -0.70 10.70
CA LYS A 16 12.85 -0.96 11.43
C LYS A 16 12.14 0.29 11.98
N LYS A 17 12.36 1.47 11.40
CA LYS A 17 11.67 2.70 11.83
C LYS A 17 10.34 2.88 11.12
N ARG A 18 10.17 2.27 9.96
CA ARG A 18 8.99 2.37 9.11
C ARG A 18 8.56 1.00 8.62
N GLY A 19 7.26 0.85 8.41
CA GLY A 19 6.72 -0.36 7.83
C GLY A 19 5.23 -0.28 7.59
N VAL A 20 4.77 -1.06 6.62
CA VAL A 20 3.36 -1.25 6.29
C VAL A 20 3.06 -2.74 6.41
N ALA A 21 1.92 -3.07 7.02
CA ALA A 21 1.45 -4.44 7.19
C ALA A 21 0.04 -4.61 6.62
N LEU A 22 -0.16 -5.69 5.87
CA LEU A 22 -1.46 -6.13 5.39
C LEU A 22 -1.86 -7.40 6.09
N TYR A 23 -3.07 -7.40 6.65
CA TYR A 23 -3.69 -8.55 7.29
C TYR A 23 -4.72 -9.15 6.34
N ILE A 24 -4.49 -10.37 5.90
CA ILE A 24 -5.33 -11.03 4.91
C ILE A 24 -5.97 -12.26 5.55
N ARG A 25 -7.27 -12.45 5.27
CA ARG A 25 -8.00 -13.64 5.70
C ARG A 25 -7.43 -14.86 4.96
N ASP A 26 -7.28 -15.97 5.66
CA ASP A 26 -6.75 -17.22 5.11
C ASP A 26 -7.57 -17.80 3.95
N THR A 27 -8.84 -17.40 3.84
CA THR A 27 -9.70 -17.74 2.70
C THR A 27 -9.33 -17.03 1.40
N ILE A 28 -8.49 -15.99 1.46
CA ILE A 28 -8.08 -15.19 0.29
C ILE A 28 -6.66 -15.57 -0.08
N THR A 29 -6.44 -15.97 -1.34
CA THR A 29 -5.08 -16.24 -1.82
C THR A 29 -4.34 -14.92 -1.97
N ALA A 30 -3.19 -14.79 -1.31
CA ALA A 30 -2.37 -13.59 -1.35
C ALA A 30 -0.91 -13.90 -1.70
N LYS A 31 -0.30 -13.02 -2.51
CA LYS A 31 1.11 -13.11 -2.87
C LYS A 31 1.73 -11.73 -2.82
N GLN A 32 2.79 -11.56 -2.03
CA GLN A 32 3.62 -10.36 -2.09
C GLN A 32 4.27 -10.25 -3.46
N ILE A 33 4.05 -9.12 -4.14
CA ILE A 33 4.61 -8.82 -5.47
C ILE A 33 5.79 -7.87 -5.34
N PHE A 34 5.66 -6.88 -4.46
CA PHE A 34 6.69 -5.87 -4.27
C PHE A 34 6.64 -5.33 -2.84
N ALA A 35 7.81 -5.07 -2.27
CA ALA A 35 7.99 -4.22 -1.10
C ALA A 35 9.21 -3.34 -1.37
N ASP A 36 9.14 -2.07 -0.99
CA ASP A 36 10.31 -1.20 -1.12
C ASP A 36 11.22 -1.27 0.13
N ASP A 37 12.48 -0.92 -0.07
CA ASP A 37 13.50 -0.99 0.98
C ASP A 37 13.26 0.01 2.13
N ASP A 38 12.46 1.05 1.87
CA ASP A 38 12.08 2.08 2.85
C ASP A 38 10.87 1.68 3.71
N GLY A 39 10.23 0.54 3.41
CA GLY A 39 9.06 0.05 4.14
C GLY A 39 7.82 0.94 3.99
N ARG A 40 7.70 1.65 2.87
CA ARG A 40 6.62 2.62 2.58
C ARG A 40 5.65 2.14 1.52
N ILE A 41 6.01 1.14 0.72
CA ILE A 41 5.18 0.58 -0.33
C ILE A 41 5.16 -0.93 -0.15
N LEU A 42 3.96 -1.48 -0.03
CA LEU A 42 3.71 -2.92 -0.07
C LEU A 42 2.65 -3.22 -1.11
N MET A 43 2.99 -4.03 -2.11
CA MET A 43 2.06 -4.47 -3.15
C MET A 43 1.84 -5.97 -3.03
N VAL A 44 0.57 -6.36 -2.91
CA VAL A 44 0.12 -7.73 -2.75
C VAL A 44 -0.92 -8.04 -3.80
N GLU A 45 -0.69 -9.07 -4.59
CA GLU A 45 -1.73 -9.66 -5.42
C GLU A 45 -2.65 -10.47 -4.54
N ILE A 46 -3.95 -10.24 -4.66
CA ILE A 46 -4.99 -11.10 -4.09
C ILE A 46 -5.82 -11.73 -5.19
N ILE A 47 -6.24 -12.97 -4.95
CA ILE A 47 -7.20 -13.69 -5.78
C ILE A 47 -8.36 -14.11 -4.88
N ASP A 48 -9.48 -13.44 -5.10
CA ASP A 48 -10.80 -13.82 -4.58
C ASP A 48 -11.70 -14.14 -5.79
N ASN A 49 -12.55 -13.20 -6.22
CA ASN A 49 -13.32 -13.33 -7.46
C ASN A 49 -12.51 -12.98 -8.72
N ASN A 50 -11.73 -11.90 -8.65
CA ASN A 50 -10.87 -11.41 -9.72
C ASN A 50 -9.47 -11.12 -9.17
N LYS A 51 -8.44 -11.32 -10.00
CA LYS A 51 -7.07 -10.90 -9.69
C LYS A 51 -7.04 -9.39 -9.46
N THR A 52 -6.57 -8.98 -8.28
CA THR A 52 -6.52 -7.57 -7.86
C THR A 52 -5.19 -7.26 -7.19
N LEU A 53 -4.60 -6.11 -7.53
CA LEU A 53 -3.41 -5.58 -6.86
C LEU A 53 -3.85 -4.70 -5.68
N LEU A 54 -3.54 -5.13 -4.46
CA LEU A 54 -3.61 -4.27 -3.28
C LEU A 54 -2.28 -3.53 -3.13
N ILE A 55 -2.36 -2.21 -2.97
CA ILE A 55 -1.21 -1.34 -2.77
C ILE A 55 -1.41 -0.62 -1.44
N ALA A 56 -0.59 -0.94 -0.45
CA ALA A 56 -0.56 -0.28 0.84
C ALA A 56 0.63 0.69 0.88
N ILE A 57 0.37 1.96 1.18
CA ILE A 57 1.38 3.01 1.18
C ILE A 57 1.48 3.78 2.50
N TYR A 58 2.69 4.25 2.79
CA TYR A 58 3.01 5.22 3.83
C TYR A 58 3.92 6.31 3.22
N ALA A 59 3.31 7.31 2.61
CA ALA A 59 4.00 8.36 1.89
C ALA A 59 4.85 9.23 2.85
N PRO A 60 5.98 9.80 2.40
CA PRO A 60 6.77 10.72 3.20
C PRO A 60 6.10 12.09 3.32
N ASN A 61 6.40 12.82 4.39
CA ASN A 61 6.04 14.24 4.50
C ASN A 61 6.81 15.10 3.49
N ASP A 62 8.07 14.74 3.23
CA ASP A 62 8.97 15.43 2.31
C ASP A 62 9.22 14.59 1.05
N ASN A 63 9.62 15.24 -0.05
CA ASN A 63 9.97 14.57 -1.31
C ASN A 63 8.89 13.63 -1.86
N GLN A 64 7.62 14.05 -1.77
CA GLN A 64 6.48 13.26 -2.23
C GLN A 64 6.48 13.03 -3.74
N GLU A 65 6.99 13.98 -4.53
CA GLU A 65 7.04 13.87 -5.99
C GLU A 65 7.82 12.60 -6.41
N ASP A 66 9.02 12.41 -5.88
CA ASP A 66 9.86 11.26 -6.18
C ASP A 66 9.20 9.94 -5.75
N PHE A 67 8.55 9.94 -4.57
CA PHE A 67 7.82 8.80 -4.06
C PHE A 67 6.67 8.41 -4.98
N TYR A 68 5.81 9.35 -5.34
CA TYR A 68 4.65 9.09 -6.21
C TYR A 68 5.07 8.76 -7.64
N ARG A 69 6.17 9.35 -8.15
CA ARG A 69 6.74 8.97 -9.44
C ARG A 69 7.21 7.51 -9.45
N LYS A 70 7.95 7.08 -8.42
CA LYS A 70 8.37 5.67 -8.25
C LYS A 70 7.16 4.73 -8.16
N LEU A 71 6.16 5.10 -7.37
CA LEU A 71 4.92 4.33 -7.21
C LEU A 71 4.18 4.17 -8.54
N HIS A 72 3.99 5.27 -9.27
CA HIS A 72 3.32 5.29 -10.57
C HIS A 72 4.03 4.41 -11.61
N MET A 73 5.36 4.51 -11.70
CA MET A 73 6.14 3.66 -12.59
C MET A 73 5.96 2.17 -12.27
N LYS A 74 5.95 1.80 -10.98
CA LYS A 74 5.71 0.42 -10.57
C LYS A 74 4.30 -0.07 -10.87
N ILE A 75 3.29 0.79 -10.73
CA ILE A 75 1.91 0.45 -11.09
C ILE A 75 1.80 0.13 -12.59
N ILE A 76 2.40 0.95 -13.46
CA ILE A 76 2.40 0.73 -14.90
C ILE A 76 3.14 -0.56 -15.26
N GLU A 77 4.30 -0.81 -14.63
CA GLU A 77 5.11 -2.01 -14.88
C GLU A 77 4.36 -3.31 -14.57
N LEU A 78 3.50 -3.29 -13.53
CA LEU A 78 2.75 -4.48 -13.10
C LEU A 78 1.50 -4.77 -13.95
N ASP A 79 0.94 -3.76 -14.63
CA ASP A 79 -0.17 -3.89 -15.58
C ASP A 79 -1.40 -4.67 -15.07
N TYR A 80 -1.85 -4.37 -13.85
CA TYR A 80 -3.07 -4.95 -13.28
C TYR A 80 -4.31 -4.16 -13.69
N ALA A 81 -5.34 -4.87 -14.15
CA ALA A 81 -6.64 -4.25 -14.47
C ALA A 81 -7.40 -3.78 -13.22
N ASN A 82 -7.34 -4.54 -12.11
CA ASN A 82 -8.00 -4.19 -10.86
C ASN A 82 -6.95 -3.77 -9.84
N ILE A 83 -7.04 -2.54 -9.35
CA ILE A 83 -6.11 -1.96 -8.38
C ILE A 83 -6.91 -1.34 -7.25
N CYS A 84 -6.51 -1.63 -6.01
CA CYS A 84 -6.98 -0.93 -4.82
C CYS A 84 -5.76 -0.38 -4.08
N MET A 85 -5.71 0.95 -3.92
CA MET A 85 -4.63 1.64 -3.23
C MET A 85 -5.17 2.27 -1.95
N MET A 86 -4.44 2.11 -0.85
CA MET A 86 -4.84 2.56 0.48
C MET A 86 -3.62 2.83 1.37
N GLY A 87 -3.84 3.58 2.45
CA GLY A 87 -2.81 3.90 3.43
C GLY A 87 -2.76 5.38 3.74
N ASP A 88 -1.60 5.84 4.21
CA ASP A 88 -1.37 7.24 4.52
C ASP A 88 -0.68 7.93 3.33
N LEU A 89 -1.43 8.83 2.70
CA LEU A 89 -0.98 9.60 1.54
C LEU A 89 -0.07 10.77 1.93
N ASN A 90 -0.12 11.22 3.19
CA ASN A 90 0.51 12.46 3.68
C ASN A 90 0.34 13.68 2.74
N GLY A 91 -0.72 13.68 1.93
CA GLY A 91 -0.94 14.64 0.86
C GLY A 91 -2.38 15.13 0.85
N ILE A 92 -2.54 16.40 0.50
CA ILE A 92 -3.86 17.03 0.39
C ILE A 92 -4.41 16.71 -1.00
N VAL A 93 -5.45 15.88 -1.05
CA VAL A 93 -6.10 15.50 -2.32
C VAL A 93 -6.91 16.67 -2.90
N ASN A 94 -7.51 17.49 -2.04
CA ASN A 94 -8.28 18.66 -2.44
C ASN A 94 -8.21 19.71 -1.33
N ASP A 95 -7.53 20.82 -1.61
CA ASP A 95 -7.29 21.93 -0.69
C ASP A 95 -8.56 22.67 -0.22
N LYS A 96 -9.67 22.51 -0.96
CA LYS A 96 -10.98 23.08 -0.60
C LYS A 96 -11.79 22.19 0.32
N LEU A 97 -11.57 20.88 0.25
CA LEU A 97 -12.22 19.88 1.10
C LEU A 97 -11.39 19.57 2.34
N ASP A 98 -10.10 19.84 2.28
CA ASP A 98 -9.20 19.70 3.41
C ASP A 98 -9.50 20.75 4.47
N TYR A 99 -9.67 20.28 5.70
CA TYR A 99 -10.21 21.09 6.77
C TYR A 99 -9.17 22.14 7.18
N LYS A 100 -9.42 23.40 6.86
CA LYS A 100 -8.63 24.51 7.42
C LYS A 100 -9.16 24.77 8.83
N SER A 101 -8.37 24.42 9.84
CA SER A 101 -8.61 24.90 11.21
C SER A 101 -8.65 26.43 11.17
N GLN A 102 -9.78 27.02 11.57
CA GLN A 102 -9.93 28.46 11.80
C GLN A 102 -9.07 28.91 12.98
#